data_AF-A0A349BX47-F1
#
_entry.id   AF-A0A349BX47-F1
#
_cell.length_a   1.000
_cell.length_b   1.000
_cell.length_c   1.000
_cell.angle_alpha   90.00
_cell.angle_beta   90.00
_cell.angle_gamma   90.00
#
_symmetry.space_group_name_H-M   'P 1'
#
loop_
_entity.id
_entity.type
_entity.pdbx_description
1 polymer ?
#
loop_
_entity_poly.entity_id
_entity_poly.type
_entity_poly.pdbx_seq_one_letter_code
_entity_poly.pdbx_strand_id
1 'polypeptide(L)'
;MDNYEFKLSNEEIINRISRGEYKEAAEIADTIDWSKVKTTRTLCRISDLYKINKRYEDARRVLLQAYERTPRNRKIIFSLCELDLKLNNYVNALQMYNEFIRIAPEDSDRYVLQYKIIKAQHTGLQDQIGALEELARHDYREKWALELAKLYRKAGEDYLCVQECEEIVAFFGDGPYVIKALEMKAAITELNPEEIERLAFLKAGGSYEPAFEESAPDQADDVSSPPAAETATAEADEAM
;
A
#
# COMPACT_ATOMS: atom_id res chain seq x y z
N MET A 1 -9.23 38.76 -9.75
CA MET A 1 -10.11 37.92 -8.94
C MET A 1 -10.07 38.43 -7.50
N ASP A 2 -11.21 38.84 -6.97
CA ASP A 2 -11.31 39.22 -5.56
C ASP A 2 -11.38 37.97 -4.64
N ASN A 3 -11.37 38.17 -3.32
CA ASN A 3 -11.40 37.06 -2.36
C ASN A 3 -12.73 36.29 -2.35
N TYR A 4 -13.84 36.93 -2.72
CA TYR A 4 -15.15 36.31 -2.80
C TYR A 4 -15.27 35.43 -4.04
N GLU A 5 -14.87 35.95 -5.21
CA GLU A 5 -14.78 35.20 -6.46
C GLU A 5 -13.87 33.97 -6.31
N PHE A 6 -12.71 34.12 -5.67
CA PHE A 6 -11.81 32.99 -5.42
C PHE A 6 -12.46 31.89 -4.58
N LYS A 7 -13.19 32.25 -3.51
CA LYS A 7 -13.87 31.28 -2.65
C LYS A 7 -14.92 30.51 -3.44
N LEU A 8 -15.75 31.20 -4.22
CA LEU A 8 -16.79 30.58 -5.03
C LEU A 8 -16.19 29.61 -6.04
N SER A 9 -15.16 30.04 -6.79
CA SER A 9 -14.48 29.17 -7.76
C SER A 9 -13.83 27.96 -7.09
N ASN A 10 -13.22 28.13 -5.91
CA ASN A 10 -12.61 27.03 -5.18
C ASN A 10 -13.65 26.02 -4.65
N GLU A 11 -14.81 26.49 -4.19
CA GLU A 11 -15.94 25.62 -3.80
C GLU A 11 -16.49 24.85 -5.00
N GLU A 12 -16.65 25.52 -6.15
CA GLU A 12 -17.09 24.88 -7.38
C GLU A 12 -16.11 23.78 -7.84
N ILE A 13 -14.81 24.06 -7.82
CA ILE A 13 -13.77 23.06 -8.12
C ILE A 13 -13.91 21.83 -7.22
N ILE A 14 -14.06 22.04 -5.90
CA ILE A 14 -14.21 20.93 -4.94
C ILE A 14 -15.46 20.10 -5.25
N ASN A 15 -16.57 20.77 -5.53
CA ASN A 15 -17.84 20.11 -5.83
C ASN A 15 -17.77 19.31 -7.14
N ARG A 16 -17.12 19.84 -8.18
CA ARG A 16 -16.90 19.12 -9.45
C ARG A 16 -15.97 17.91 -9.28
N ILE A 17 -14.88 18.07 -8.52
CA ILE A 17 -14.01 16.94 -8.15
C ILE A 17 -14.80 15.81 -7.47
N SER A 18 -15.71 16.15 -6.55
CA SER A 18 -16.54 15.12 -5.87
C SER A 18 -17.52 14.40 -6.79
N ARG A 19 -17.88 15.01 -7.93
CA ARG A 19 -18.74 14.44 -8.97
C ARG A 19 -17.95 13.71 -10.06
N GLY A 20 -16.61 13.73 -10.01
CA GLY A 20 -15.75 13.16 -11.05
C GLY A 20 -15.62 14.03 -12.31
N GLU A 21 -16.12 15.27 -12.27
CA GLU A 21 -16.07 16.26 -13.36
C GLU A 21 -14.68 16.93 -13.39
N TYR A 22 -13.64 16.13 -13.60
CA TYR A 22 -12.25 16.57 -13.47
C TYR A 22 -11.84 17.57 -14.54
N LYS A 23 -12.38 17.46 -15.76
CA LYS A 23 -12.01 18.33 -16.86
C LYS A 23 -12.56 19.74 -16.63
N GLU A 24 -13.84 19.83 -16.29
CA GLU A 24 -14.54 21.07 -15.97
C GLU A 24 -13.93 21.74 -14.74
N ALA A 25 -13.57 20.95 -13.71
CA ALA A 25 -12.84 21.48 -12.56
C ALA A 25 -11.48 22.09 -12.96
N ALA A 26 -10.76 21.49 -13.92
CA ALA A 26 -9.48 22.02 -14.38
C ALA A 26 -9.65 23.31 -15.19
N GLU A 27 -10.71 23.44 -15.98
CA GLU A 27 -11.03 24.66 -16.72
C GLU A 27 -11.27 25.85 -15.77
N ILE A 28 -11.99 25.64 -14.66
CA ILE A 28 -12.13 26.67 -13.62
C ILE A 28 -10.77 26.96 -12.99
N ALA A 29 -9.98 25.94 -12.67
CA ALA A 29 -8.67 26.09 -12.04
C ALA A 29 -7.70 26.92 -12.90
N ASP A 30 -7.81 26.87 -14.22
CA ASP A 30 -6.98 27.64 -15.15
C ASP A 30 -7.26 29.16 -15.11
N THR A 31 -8.43 29.56 -14.62
CA THR A 31 -8.78 30.98 -14.46
C THR A 31 -8.16 31.61 -13.22
N ILE A 32 -7.52 30.81 -12.35
CA ILE A 32 -7.02 31.23 -11.05
C ILE A 32 -5.50 31.39 -11.07
N ASP A 33 -5.03 32.53 -10.56
CA ASP A 33 -3.61 32.77 -10.30
C ASP A 33 -3.20 32.12 -8.95
N TRP A 34 -2.68 30.90 -9.03
CA TRP A 34 -2.29 30.10 -7.86
C TRP A 34 -1.11 30.68 -7.07
N SER A 35 -0.31 31.59 -7.66
CA SER A 35 0.84 32.20 -6.96
C SER A 35 0.43 32.99 -5.71
N LYS A 36 -0.79 33.53 -5.72
CA LYS A 36 -1.39 34.32 -4.63
C LYS A 36 -2.01 33.46 -3.54
N VAL A 37 -2.23 32.16 -3.80
CA VAL A 37 -2.86 31.26 -2.84
C VAL A 37 -1.86 30.81 -1.79
N LYS A 38 -2.22 30.96 -0.51
CA LYS A 38 -1.34 30.64 0.63
C LYS A 38 -1.45 29.20 1.12
N THR A 39 -2.60 28.58 0.90
CA THR A 39 -2.92 27.29 1.50
C THR A 39 -2.31 26.14 0.70
N THR A 40 -1.26 25.51 1.23
CA THR A 40 -0.61 24.32 0.65
C THR A 40 -1.60 23.21 0.31
N ARG A 41 -2.61 22.96 1.17
CA ARG A 41 -3.65 21.95 0.92
C ARG A 41 -4.41 22.20 -0.39
N THR A 42 -4.71 23.46 -0.70
CA THR A 42 -5.39 23.83 -1.95
C THR A 42 -4.45 23.59 -3.13
N LEU A 43 -3.20 24.03 -3.05
CA LEU A 43 -2.21 23.81 -4.10
C LEU A 43 -1.99 22.31 -4.39
N CYS A 44 -1.90 21.46 -3.36
CA CYS A 44 -1.81 20.01 -3.55
C CYS A 44 -3.04 19.45 -4.27
N ARG A 45 -4.25 19.87 -3.87
CA ARG A 45 -5.50 19.42 -4.53
C ARG A 45 -5.53 19.79 -6.01
N ILE A 46 -5.11 21.01 -6.35
CA ILE A 46 -5.06 21.48 -7.74
C ILE A 46 -3.97 20.74 -8.52
N SER A 47 -2.82 20.45 -7.91
CA SER A 47 -1.81 19.58 -8.52
C SER A 47 -2.38 18.18 -8.83
N ASP A 48 -3.12 17.58 -7.88
CA ASP A 48 -3.78 16.29 -8.10
C ASP A 48 -4.87 16.34 -9.18
N LEU A 49 -5.64 17.43 -9.24
CA LEU A 49 -6.60 17.69 -10.31
C LEU A 49 -5.92 17.72 -11.69
N TYR A 50 -4.80 18.44 -11.81
CA TYR A 50 -4.03 18.49 -13.06
C TYR A 50 -3.40 17.11 -13.39
N LYS A 51 -2.94 16.35 -12.39
CA LYS A 51 -2.45 14.97 -12.57
C LYS A 51 -3.52 14.04 -13.17
N ILE A 52 -4.75 14.09 -12.64
CA ILE A 52 -5.87 13.27 -13.14
C ILE A 52 -6.17 13.59 -14.60
N ASN A 53 -6.09 14.88 -14.97
CA ASN A 53 -6.23 15.35 -16.34
C ASN A 53 -4.98 15.16 -17.22
N LYS A 54 -3.95 14.46 -16.73
CA LYS A 54 -2.67 14.22 -17.43
C LYS A 54 -1.89 15.49 -17.81
N ARG A 55 -2.18 16.61 -17.14
CA ARG A 55 -1.47 17.90 -17.29
C ARG A 55 -0.31 17.97 -16.30
N TYR A 56 0.73 17.19 -16.54
CA TYR A 56 1.80 16.96 -15.56
C TYR A 56 2.68 18.20 -15.32
N GLU A 57 2.93 19.02 -16.35
CA GLU A 57 3.70 20.25 -16.24
C GLU A 57 3.00 21.29 -15.37
N ASP A 58 1.69 21.44 -15.54
CA ASP A 58 0.86 22.35 -14.73
C ASP A 58 0.76 21.83 -13.29
N ALA A 59 0.54 20.52 -13.13
CA ALA A 59 0.54 19.89 -11.82
C ALA A 59 1.86 20.14 -11.06
N ARG A 60 2.99 20.00 -11.76
CA ARG A 60 4.32 20.24 -11.19
C ARG A 60 4.52 21.70 -10.82
N ARG A 61 4.11 22.64 -11.67
CA ARG A 61 4.22 24.08 -11.41
C ARG A 61 3.47 24.48 -10.14
N VAL A 62 2.24 24.01 -9.97
CA VAL A 62 1.45 24.29 -8.75
C VAL A 62 2.03 23.59 -7.53
N LEU A 63 2.54 22.36 -7.68
CA LEU A 63 3.14 21.63 -6.57
C LEU A 63 4.46 22.23 -6.09
N LEU A 64 5.26 22.83 -6.99
CA LEU A 64 6.45 23.60 -6.62
C LEU A 64 6.09 24.81 -5.76
N GLN A 65 4.98 25.51 -6.05
CA GLN A 65 4.49 26.57 -5.17
C GLN A 65 4.14 26.02 -3.77
N ALA A 66 3.54 24.82 -3.70
CA ALA A 66 3.24 24.17 -2.43
C ALA A 66 4.52 23.81 -1.65
N TYR A 67 5.55 23.35 -2.37
CA TYR A 67 6.87 23.03 -1.84
C TYR A 67 7.59 24.27 -1.31
N GLU A 68 7.62 25.38 -2.05
CA GLU A 68 8.22 26.65 -1.60
C GLU A 68 7.64 27.14 -0.27
N ARG A 69 6.35 26.89 -0.01
CA ARG A 69 5.69 27.24 1.26
C ARG A 69 5.97 26.23 2.37
N THR A 70 6.22 24.97 2.03
CA THR A 70 6.42 23.88 3.00
C THR A 70 7.50 22.89 2.52
N PRO A 71 8.78 23.30 2.47
CA PRO A 71 9.84 22.56 1.78
C PRO A 71 10.24 21.24 2.46
N ARG A 72 9.80 21.00 3.69
CA ARG A 72 10.05 19.73 4.42
C ARG A 72 8.85 18.78 4.46
N ASN A 73 7.81 19.05 3.66
CA ASN A 73 6.66 18.17 3.61
C ASN A 73 6.96 16.95 2.73
N ARG A 74 7.19 15.79 3.37
CA ARG A 74 7.52 14.54 2.67
C ARG A 74 6.52 14.12 1.61
N LYS A 75 5.21 14.39 1.81
CA LYS A 75 4.17 14.05 0.82
C LYS A 75 4.30 14.89 -0.46
N ILE A 76 4.69 16.15 -0.32
CA ILE A 76 4.91 17.05 -1.47
C ILE A 76 6.16 16.62 -2.22
N ILE A 77 7.26 16.35 -1.50
CA ILE A 77 8.51 15.87 -2.09
C ILE A 77 8.31 14.55 -2.85
N PHE A 78 7.61 13.59 -2.24
CA PHE A 78 7.24 12.33 -2.89
C PHE A 78 6.47 12.58 -4.19
N SER A 79 5.44 13.44 -4.13
CA SER A 79 4.60 13.77 -5.29
C SER A 79 5.37 14.52 -6.39
N LEU A 80 6.32 15.39 -6.03
CA LEU A 80 7.22 16.05 -6.97
C LEU A 80 8.15 15.04 -7.66
N CYS A 81 8.72 14.10 -6.90
CA CYS A 81 9.53 13.02 -7.46
C CYS A 81 8.73 12.21 -8.49
N GLU A 82 7.49 11.81 -8.17
CA GLU A 82 6.63 11.09 -9.12
C GLU A 82 6.31 11.91 -10.37
N LEU A 83 6.02 13.20 -10.23
CA LEU A 83 5.75 14.09 -11.36
C LEU A 83 6.98 14.27 -12.25
N ASP A 84 8.16 14.45 -11.65
CA ASP A 84 9.41 14.56 -12.39
C ASP A 84 9.72 13.27 -13.16
N LEU A 85 9.45 12.10 -12.59
CA LEU A 85 9.55 10.83 -13.33
C LEU A 85 8.57 10.76 -14.50
N LYS A 86 7.33 11.22 -14.32
CA LYS A 86 6.32 11.26 -15.40
C LYS A 86 6.71 12.20 -16.54
N LEU A 87 7.45 13.26 -16.22
CA LEU A 87 7.97 14.23 -17.18
C LEU A 87 9.34 13.84 -17.75
N ASN A 88 9.89 12.67 -17.38
CA ASN A 88 11.25 12.22 -17.73
C ASN A 88 12.36 13.18 -17.23
N ASN A 89 12.09 13.96 -16.19
CA ASN A 89 13.04 14.88 -15.55
C ASN A 89 13.87 14.15 -14.49
N TYR A 90 14.67 13.16 -14.90
CA TYR A 90 15.37 12.25 -13.98
C TYR A 90 16.28 12.95 -12.96
N VAL A 91 16.94 14.04 -13.35
CA VAL A 91 17.81 14.83 -12.45
C VAL A 91 17.01 15.41 -11.28
N ASN A 92 15.84 16.01 -11.57
CA ASN A 92 14.97 16.56 -10.54
C ASN A 92 14.34 15.46 -9.70
N ALA A 93 13.95 14.34 -10.31
CA ALA A 93 13.41 13.19 -9.59
C ALA A 93 14.43 12.66 -8.55
N LEU A 94 15.70 12.51 -8.94
CA LEU A 94 16.78 12.10 -8.04
C LEU A 94 17.04 13.13 -6.94
N GLN A 95 16.97 14.42 -7.25
CA GLN A 95 17.09 15.48 -6.24
C GLN A 95 15.97 15.38 -5.19
N MET A 96 14.71 15.22 -5.63
CA MET A 96 13.56 15.06 -4.75
C MET A 96 13.64 13.76 -3.93
N TYR A 97 14.12 12.67 -4.53
CA TYR A 97 14.35 11.41 -3.82
C TYR A 97 15.41 11.55 -2.72
N ASN A 98 16.57 12.15 -3.03
CA ASN A 98 17.63 12.40 -2.05
C ASN A 98 17.14 13.29 -0.91
N GLU A 99 16.29 14.26 -1.21
CA GLU A 99 15.66 15.06 -0.16
C GLU A 99 14.67 14.25 0.68
N PHE A 100 13.85 13.38 0.07
CA PHE A 100 12.90 12.51 0.77
C PHE A 100 13.60 11.65 1.81
N ILE A 101 14.65 10.92 1.41
CA ILE A 101 15.39 10.03 2.32
C ILE A 101 16.12 10.80 3.43
N ARG A 102 16.47 12.07 3.20
CA ARG A 102 17.09 12.92 4.22
C ARG A 102 16.07 13.36 5.27
N ILE A 103 14.85 13.69 4.87
CA ILE A 103 13.83 14.22 5.80
C ILE A 103 12.99 13.13 6.47
N ALA A 104 12.89 11.96 5.84
CA ALA A 104 12.06 10.85 6.28
C ALA A 104 12.80 9.51 6.06
N PRO A 105 13.96 9.30 6.73
CA PRO A 105 14.79 8.11 6.51
C PRO A 105 14.06 6.81 6.85
N GLU A 106 13.17 6.81 7.84
CA GLU A 106 12.42 5.63 8.30
C GLU A 106 11.12 5.38 7.49
N ASP A 107 10.80 6.23 6.52
CA ASP A 107 9.57 6.08 5.73
C ASP A 107 9.78 5.03 4.62
N SER A 108 9.00 3.96 4.65
CA SER A 108 9.04 2.84 3.69
C SER A 108 8.80 3.29 2.25
N ASP A 109 8.13 4.43 2.04
CA ASP A 109 7.90 5.01 0.72
C ASP A 109 9.20 5.38 -0.02
N ARG A 110 10.36 5.43 0.67
CA ARG A 110 11.67 5.54 0.02
C ARG A 110 11.91 4.40 -0.98
N TYR A 111 11.52 3.18 -0.63
CA TYR A 111 11.70 2.01 -1.49
C TYR A 111 10.76 2.05 -2.70
N VAL A 112 9.57 2.63 -2.54
CA VAL A 112 8.66 2.90 -3.65
C VAL A 112 9.26 3.90 -4.64
N LEU A 113 9.84 5.01 -4.15
CA LEU A 113 10.50 5.97 -5.02
C LEU A 113 11.71 5.37 -5.72
N GLN A 114 12.54 4.63 -4.98
CA GLN A 114 13.69 3.91 -5.52
C GLN A 114 13.28 2.98 -6.66
N TYR A 115 12.29 2.11 -6.42
CA TYR A 115 11.73 1.22 -7.44
C TYR A 115 11.25 1.99 -8.68
N LYS A 116 10.50 3.09 -8.49
CA LYS A 116 9.98 3.90 -9.61
C LYS A 116 11.10 4.55 -10.43
N ILE A 117 12.17 5.02 -9.78
CA ILE A 117 13.33 5.59 -10.45
C ILE A 117 14.04 4.52 -11.29
N ILE A 118 14.34 3.36 -10.69
CA ILE A 118 14.99 2.23 -11.38
C ILE A 118 14.16 1.80 -12.59
N LYS A 119 12.85 1.61 -12.39
CA LYS A 119 11.92 1.26 -13.47
C LYS A 119 11.91 2.28 -14.60
N ALA A 120 11.92 3.58 -14.29
CA ALA A 120 11.89 4.64 -15.29
C ALA A 120 13.22 4.80 -16.04
N GLN A 121 14.35 4.50 -15.39
CA GLN A 121 15.66 4.48 -16.02
C GLN A 121 15.90 3.20 -16.85
N HIS A 122 14.95 2.26 -16.86
CA HIS A 122 15.09 0.94 -17.48
C HIS A 122 16.32 0.17 -16.98
N THR A 123 16.72 0.40 -15.73
CA THR A 123 17.81 -0.32 -15.08
C THR A 123 17.35 -1.71 -14.62
N GLY A 124 18.32 -2.56 -14.28
CA GLY A 124 18.22 -4.02 -14.21
C GLY A 124 17.02 -4.54 -13.43
N LEU A 125 16.42 -5.62 -13.92
CA LEU A 125 15.26 -6.25 -13.30
C LEU A 125 15.52 -6.69 -11.86
N GLN A 126 16.75 -7.10 -11.55
CA GLN A 126 17.15 -7.49 -10.19
C GLN A 126 17.19 -6.31 -9.21
N ASP A 127 17.59 -5.12 -9.65
CA ASP A 127 17.54 -3.92 -8.79
C ASP A 127 16.08 -3.52 -8.47
N GLN A 128 15.17 -3.75 -9.42
CA GLN A 128 13.73 -3.52 -9.21
C GLN A 128 13.15 -4.50 -8.18
N ILE A 129 13.54 -5.77 -8.27
CA ILE A 129 13.16 -6.82 -7.32
C ILE A 129 13.67 -6.45 -5.93
N GLY A 130 14.97 -6.18 -5.79
CA GLY A 130 15.57 -5.84 -4.50
C GLY A 130 14.91 -4.64 -3.82
N ALA A 131 14.56 -3.58 -4.58
CA ALA A 131 13.85 -2.44 -4.02
C ALA A 131 12.45 -2.80 -3.47
N LEU A 132 11.72 -3.72 -4.13
CA LEU A 132 10.41 -4.16 -3.65
C LEU A 132 10.50 -5.22 -2.54
N GLU A 133 11.54 -6.05 -2.52
CA GLU A 133 11.82 -6.95 -1.39
C GLU A 133 12.10 -6.16 -0.11
N GLU A 134 12.95 -5.13 -0.21
CA GLU A 134 13.17 -4.20 0.91
C GLU A 134 11.87 -3.56 1.38
N LEU A 135 11.03 -3.10 0.45
CA LEU A 135 9.72 -2.57 0.79
C LEU A 135 8.87 -3.61 1.54
N ALA A 136 8.78 -4.84 1.03
CA ALA A 136 7.99 -5.91 1.62
C ALA A 136 8.43 -6.23 3.06
N ARG A 137 9.74 -6.19 3.35
CA ARG A 137 10.27 -6.41 4.71
C ARG A 137 9.88 -5.32 5.71
N HIS A 138 9.65 -4.09 5.24
CA HIS A 138 9.34 -2.95 6.10
C HIS A 138 7.83 -2.62 6.13
N ASP A 139 7.13 -2.80 5.02
CA ASP A 139 5.75 -2.40 4.79
C ASP A 139 5.14 -3.21 3.65
N TYR A 140 4.51 -4.33 4.00
CA TYR A 140 3.91 -5.26 3.06
C TYR A 140 2.55 -4.76 2.57
N ARG A 141 2.47 -4.38 1.28
CA ARG A 141 1.30 -3.72 0.68
C ARG A 141 0.86 -4.45 -0.58
N GLU A 142 -0.44 -4.78 -0.66
CA GLU A 142 -1.09 -5.53 -1.76
C GLU A 142 -0.59 -5.18 -3.16
N LYS A 143 -0.60 -3.88 -3.49
CA LYS A 143 -0.20 -3.39 -4.80
C LYS A 143 1.25 -3.71 -5.14
N TRP A 144 2.15 -3.56 -4.18
CA TRP A 144 3.58 -3.71 -4.38
C TRP A 144 4.01 -5.16 -4.29
N ALA A 145 3.36 -5.97 -3.42
CA ALA A 145 3.50 -7.42 -3.40
C ALA A 145 3.13 -8.03 -4.76
N LEU A 146 1.99 -7.65 -5.33
CA LEU A 146 1.61 -8.12 -6.67
C LEU A 146 2.59 -7.64 -7.76
N GLU A 147 3.17 -6.45 -7.62
CA GLU A 147 4.20 -5.99 -8.56
C GLU A 147 5.49 -6.80 -8.41
N LEU A 148 5.89 -7.16 -7.18
CA LEU A 148 7.03 -8.03 -6.90
C LEU A 148 6.84 -9.42 -7.53
N ALA A 149 5.67 -10.04 -7.36
CA ALA A 149 5.34 -11.33 -8.01
C ALA A 149 5.51 -11.27 -9.54
N LYS A 150 5.05 -10.18 -10.19
CA LYS A 150 5.25 -9.99 -11.63
C LYS A 150 6.71 -9.85 -12.02
N LEU A 151 7.53 -9.22 -11.18
CA LEU A 151 8.95 -9.07 -11.44
C LEU A 151 9.66 -10.42 -11.35
N TYR A 152 9.34 -11.25 -10.35
CA TYR A 152 9.86 -12.62 -10.26
C TYR A 152 9.52 -13.43 -11.51
N ARG A 153 8.25 -13.42 -11.94
CA ARG A 153 7.85 -14.08 -13.19
C ARG A 153 8.60 -13.55 -14.40
N LYS A 154 8.79 -12.22 -14.50
CA LYS A 154 9.55 -11.60 -15.59
C LYS A 154 11.03 -11.99 -15.57
N ALA A 155 11.57 -12.31 -14.40
CA ALA A 155 12.95 -12.78 -14.23
C ALA A 155 13.10 -14.28 -14.55
N GLY A 156 12.00 -15.00 -14.76
CA GLY A 156 11.99 -16.47 -14.90
C GLY A 156 11.99 -17.20 -13.56
N GLU A 157 11.83 -16.48 -12.45
CA GLU A 157 11.81 -17.03 -11.09
C GLU A 157 10.39 -17.45 -10.72
N ASP A 158 9.83 -18.42 -11.44
CA ASP A 158 8.44 -18.84 -11.29
C ASP A 158 8.14 -19.40 -9.89
N TYR A 159 9.12 -20.05 -9.25
CA TYR A 159 9.00 -20.52 -7.87
C TYR A 159 8.75 -19.34 -6.90
N LEU A 160 9.55 -18.28 -6.98
CA LEU A 160 9.38 -17.08 -6.15
C LEU A 160 8.09 -16.32 -6.49
N CYS A 161 7.69 -16.33 -7.76
CA CYS A 161 6.40 -15.77 -8.17
C CYS A 161 5.23 -16.48 -7.49
N VAL A 162 5.23 -17.82 -7.47
CA VAL A 162 4.17 -18.61 -6.81
C VAL A 162 4.18 -18.37 -5.32
N GLN A 163 5.35 -18.41 -4.67
CA GLN A 163 5.48 -18.15 -3.24
C GLN A 163 4.93 -16.75 -2.88
N GLU A 164 5.30 -15.71 -3.62
CA GLU A 164 4.78 -14.36 -3.38
C GLU A 164 3.26 -14.29 -3.61
N CYS A 165 2.70 -15.03 -4.56
CA CYS A 165 1.25 -15.09 -4.75
C CYS A 165 0.54 -15.77 -3.57
N GLU A 166 1.14 -16.79 -2.97
CA GLU A 166 0.61 -17.45 -1.77
C GLU A 166 0.64 -16.51 -0.56
N GLU A 167 1.75 -15.77 -0.36
CA GLU A 167 1.86 -14.74 0.67
C GLU A 167 0.77 -13.67 0.50
N ILE A 168 0.52 -13.19 -0.73
CA ILE A 168 -0.56 -12.23 -1.00
C ILE A 168 -1.93 -12.80 -0.58
N VAL A 169 -2.21 -14.06 -0.91
CA VAL A 169 -3.49 -14.73 -0.61
C VAL A 169 -3.67 -14.95 0.90
N ALA A 170 -2.57 -15.22 1.62
CA ALA A 170 -2.55 -15.46 3.06
C ALA A 170 -2.65 -14.16 3.88
N PHE A 171 -1.92 -13.11 3.49
CA PHE A 171 -1.87 -11.85 4.23
C PHE A 171 -3.06 -10.94 3.96
N PHE A 172 -3.62 -10.98 2.75
CA PHE A 172 -4.67 -10.07 2.34
C PHE A 172 -6.02 -10.77 2.23
N GLY A 173 -7.06 -10.04 2.63
CA GLY A 173 -8.44 -10.47 2.46
C GLY A 173 -8.88 -10.39 1.01
N ASP A 174 -10.18 -10.33 0.80
CA ASP A 174 -10.73 -10.33 -0.54
C ASP A 174 -10.50 -9.00 -1.26
N GLY A 175 -10.01 -9.08 -2.49
CA GLY A 175 -9.70 -7.89 -3.26
C GLY A 175 -9.12 -8.15 -4.65
N PRO A 176 -9.00 -7.10 -5.46
CA PRO A 176 -8.52 -7.21 -6.84
C PRO A 176 -7.07 -7.67 -6.94
N TYR A 177 -6.27 -7.53 -5.87
CA TYR A 177 -4.88 -8.00 -5.83
C TYR A 177 -4.80 -9.50 -5.56
N VAL A 178 -5.62 -10.03 -4.64
CA VAL A 178 -5.73 -11.47 -4.37
C VAL A 178 -6.23 -12.23 -5.59
N ILE A 179 -7.26 -11.71 -6.29
CA ILE A 179 -7.73 -12.30 -7.56
C ILE A 179 -6.57 -12.44 -8.55
N LYS A 180 -5.77 -11.38 -8.73
CA LYS A 180 -4.65 -11.40 -9.68
C LYS A 180 -3.52 -12.32 -9.24
N ALA A 181 -3.28 -12.46 -7.94
CA ALA A 181 -2.30 -13.41 -7.41
C ALA A 181 -2.73 -14.86 -7.70
N LEU A 182 -3.99 -15.20 -7.42
CA LEU A 182 -4.56 -16.52 -7.73
C LEU A 182 -4.52 -16.83 -9.25
N GLU A 183 -4.89 -15.87 -10.10
CA GLU A 183 -4.78 -16.02 -11.55
C GLU A 183 -3.34 -16.22 -12.02
N MET A 184 -2.38 -15.54 -11.38
CA MET A 184 -0.97 -15.68 -11.71
C MET A 184 -0.42 -17.03 -11.27
N LYS A 185 -0.77 -17.49 -10.07
CA LYS A 185 -0.44 -18.82 -9.57
C LYS A 185 -1.03 -19.90 -10.47
N ALA A 186 -2.32 -19.80 -10.84
CA ALA A 186 -3.00 -20.74 -11.75
C ALA A 186 -2.35 -20.85 -13.14
N ALA A 187 -1.66 -19.81 -13.59
CA ALA A 187 -0.96 -19.81 -14.88
C ALA A 187 0.40 -20.53 -14.83
N ILE A 188 0.90 -20.86 -13.64
CA ILE A 188 2.21 -21.50 -13.40
C ILE A 188 2.04 -22.90 -12.80
N THR A 189 1.11 -23.06 -11.86
CA THR A 189 0.84 -24.30 -11.12
C THR A 189 -0.67 -24.51 -10.93
N GLU A 190 -1.06 -25.74 -10.60
CA GLU A 190 -2.42 -26.07 -10.22
C GLU A 190 -2.80 -25.38 -8.90
N LEU A 191 -4.02 -24.85 -8.82
CA LEU A 191 -4.61 -24.32 -7.59
C LEU A 191 -5.23 -25.45 -6.77
N ASN A 192 -5.23 -25.30 -5.45
CA ASN A 192 -5.96 -26.22 -4.59
C ASN A 192 -7.49 -25.97 -4.66
N PRO A 193 -8.34 -26.90 -4.17
CA PRO A 193 -9.79 -26.74 -4.25
C PRO A 193 -10.32 -25.45 -3.61
N GLU A 194 -9.78 -25.04 -2.47
CA GLU A 194 -10.16 -23.81 -1.76
C GLU A 194 -9.82 -22.55 -2.56
N GLU A 195 -8.64 -22.52 -3.19
CA GLU A 195 -8.18 -21.43 -4.04
C GLU A 195 -9.03 -21.30 -5.31
N ILE A 196 -9.46 -22.44 -5.88
CA ILE A 196 -10.39 -22.47 -7.02
C ILE A 196 -11.74 -21.88 -6.62
N GLU A 197 -12.28 -22.33 -5.48
CA GLU A 197 -13.55 -21.84 -4.94
C GLU A 197 -13.47 -20.33 -4.62
N ARG A 198 -12.42 -19.91 -3.89
CA ARG A 198 -12.13 -18.51 -3.57
C ARG A 198 -12.05 -17.67 -4.83
N LEU A 199 -11.29 -18.09 -5.83
CA LEU A 199 -11.16 -17.35 -7.10
C LEU A 199 -12.51 -17.21 -7.81
N ALA A 200 -13.33 -18.26 -7.83
CA ALA A 200 -14.65 -18.25 -8.45
C ALA A 200 -15.61 -17.26 -7.75
N PHE A 201 -15.68 -17.29 -6.42
CA PHE A 201 -16.50 -16.36 -5.64
C PHE A 201 -16.08 -14.91 -5.82
N LEU A 202 -14.78 -14.63 -5.77
CA LEU A 202 -14.24 -13.28 -5.93
C LEU A 202 -14.52 -12.71 -7.33
N LYS A 203 -14.42 -13.54 -8.37
CA LYS A 203 -14.78 -13.12 -9.74
C LYS A 203 -16.27 -12.85 -9.92
N ALA A 204 -17.12 -13.51 -9.15
CA ALA A 204 -18.56 -13.25 -9.10
C ALA A 204 -18.93 -11.99 -8.29
N GLY A 205 -17.95 -11.32 -7.67
CA GLY A 205 -18.16 -10.14 -6.83
C GLY A 205 -18.64 -10.47 -5.41
N GLY A 206 -18.55 -11.74 -5.00
CA GLY A 206 -18.78 -12.16 -3.62
C GLY A 206 -17.52 -12.03 -2.75
N SER A 207 -17.68 -12.33 -1.47
CA SER A 207 -16.60 -12.54 -0.51
C SER A 207 -16.46 -14.03 -0.21
N TYR A 208 -15.24 -14.50 -0.02
CA TYR A 208 -14.92 -15.86 0.39
C TYR A 208 -14.71 -15.90 1.90
N GLU A 209 -15.55 -16.67 2.58
CA GLU A 209 -15.33 -17.04 3.97
C GLU A 209 -14.84 -18.49 3.99
N PRO A 210 -13.62 -18.75 4.49
CA PRO A 210 -13.18 -20.13 4.65
C PRO A 210 -14.11 -20.84 5.62
N ALA A 211 -14.49 -22.08 5.29
CA ALA A 211 -15.20 -22.91 6.25
C ALA A 211 -14.33 -23.04 7.50
N PHE A 212 -14.84 -22.61 8.66
CA PHE A 212 -14.15 -22.81 9.93
C PHE A 212 -13.87 -24.31 10.08
N GLU A 213 -12.60 -24.70 10.07
CA GLU A 213 -12.22 -26.00 10.62
C GLU A 213 -12.59 -25.96 12.10
N GLU A 214 -13.64 -26.70 12.49
CA GLU A 214 -13.84 -27.06 13.89
C GLU A 214 -12.57 -27.76 14.36
N SER A 215 -11.74 -27.04 15.12
CA SER A 215 -10.68 -27.66 15.89
C SER A 215 -11.32 -28.78 16.72
N ALA A 216 -10.94 -30.03 16.44
CA ALA A 216 -11.44 -31.20 17.13
C ALA A 216 -11.42 -30.97 18.66
N PRO A 217 -12.44 -31.43 19.40
CA PRO A 217 -12.49 -31.22 20.84
C PRO A 217 -11.25 -31.84 21.48
N ASP A 218 -10.50 -30.99 22.17
CA ASP A 218 -9.37 -31.33 23.04
C ASP A 218 -9.85 -32.43 24.00
N GLN A 219 -9.37 -33.66 23.80
CA GLN A 219 -9.64 -34.75 24.74
C GLN A 219 -8.85 -34.45 26.00
N ALA A 220 -9.53 -33.79 26.94
CA ALA A 220 -9.02 -33.58 28.29
C ALA A 220 -8.68 -34.94 28.91
N ASP A 221 -7.40 -35.16 29.15
CA ASP A 221 -6.86 -36.30 29.89
C ASP A 221 -7.54 -36.43 31.26
N ASP A 222 -8.13 -37.60 31.46
CA ASP A 222 -8.69 -38.12 32.69
C ASP A 222 -7.60 -38.26 33.77
N VAL A 223 -7.54 -37.33 34.72
CA VAL A 223 -6.75 -37.49 35.95
C VAL A 223 -7.67 -37.96 37.07
N SER A 224 -7.81 -39.28 37.15
CA SER A 224 -8.30 -40.02 38.31
C SER A 224 -7.59 -39.57 39.59
N SER A 225 -8.36 -38.96 40.52
CA SER A 225 -7.94 -38.70 41.91
C SER A 225 -7.74 -40.00 42.70
N PRO A 226 -6.75 -40.11 43.61
CA PRO A 226 -6.67 -41.20 44.57
C PRO A 226 -7.56 -40.93 45.80
N PRO A 227 -8.06 -41.98 46.49
CA PRO A 227 -8.96 -41.81 47.63
C PRO A 227 -8.20 -41.52 48.94
N ALA A 228 -8.88 -40.80 49.82
CA ALA A 228 -8.44 -40.48 51.18
C ALA A 228 -8.35 -41.73 52.07
N ALA A 229 -7.33 -41.78 52.92
CA ALA A 229 -7.20 -42.74 54.01
C ALA A 229 -7.15 -42.01 55.36
N GLU A 230 -7.91 -42.57 56.29
CA GLU A 230 -8.37 -42.05 57.57
C GLU A 230 -7.29 -41.91 58.65
N THR A 231 -7.54 -40.97 59.54
CA THR A 231 -6.86 -40.76 60.83
C THR A 231 -7.14 -41.88 61.82
N ALA A 232 -6.11 -42.38 62.51
CA ALA A 232 -6.23 -43.07 63.79
C ALA A 232 -5.19 -42.54 64.78
N THR A 233 -5.68 -41.87 65.81
CA THR A 233 -4.99 -41.48 67.04
C THR A 233 -4.87 -42.67 68.00
N ALA A 234 -3.73 -42.84 68.67
CA ALA A 234 -3.65 -43.51 69.97
C ALA A 234 -2.41 -43.02 70.74
N GLU A 235 -2.65 -42.73 72.02
CA GLU A 235 -1.79 -42.14 73.03
C GLU A 235 -0.73 -43.09 73.64
N ALA A 236 0.20 -42.46 74.37
CA ALA A 236 0.73 -42.82 75.68
C ALA A 236 2.07 -43.58 75.85
N ASP A 237 2.79 -43.03 76.84
CA ASP A 237 3.75 -43.61 77.80
C ASP A 237 5.27 -43.66 77.55
N GLU A 238 5.94 -42.75 78.27
CA GLU A 238 7.06 -42.93 79.21
C GLU A 238 7.79 -44.30 79.22
N ALA A 239 9.13 -44.28 79.11
CA ALA A 239 10.04 -44.61 80.23
C ALA A 239 11.53 -44.66 79.82
N MET A 240 12.36 -44.08 80.72
CA MET A 240 13.83 -44.13 80.88
C MET A 240 14.74 -43.32 79.96
#